data_AF-A0A081G460-F1
#
_entry.id   AF-A0A081G460-F1
#
_cell.length_a   1.000
_cell.length_b   1.000
_cell.length_c   1.000
_cell.angle_alpha   90.00
_cell.angle_beta   90.00
_cell.angle_gamma   90.00
#
_symmetry.space_group_name_H-M   'P 1'
#
loop_
_entity.id
_entity.type
_entity.pdbx_description
1 polymer ?
#
loop_
_entity_poly.entity_id
_entity_poly.type
_entity_poly.pdbx_seq_one_letter_code
_entity_poly.pdbx_strand_id
1 'polypeptide(L)'
;MLRRPVFVIALLVILGLGYVSWQRSEQQKVTLQNDGFTLSQSLGGTPELVIDTQARQMALVGPDGYERFGFDDYRGANIISKELRETEVNYRIELSLSQQRTRAIRFSTEWEARRALDRLSEILNAQ
;
A
#
# COMPACT_ATOMS: atom_id res chain seq x y z
N MET A 1 30.99 25.82 4.05
CA MET A 1 31.38 24.86 2.98
C MET A 1 31.22 23.44 3.53
N LEU A 2 30.05 22.81 3.35
CA LEU A 2 29.93 21.37 3.64
C LEU A 2 30.88 20.62 2.70
N ARG A 3 31.77 19.81 3.27
CA ARG A 3 32.76 19.03 2.52
C ARG A 3 32.02 18.08 1.58
N ARG A 4 32.18 18.30 0.26
CA ARG A 4 31.66 17.52 -0.87
C ARG A 4 31.54 15.99 -0.67
N PRO A 5 32.43 15.25 0.03
CA PRO A 5 32.25 13.81 0.24
C PRO A 5 31.05 13.41 1.11
N VAL A 6 30.62 14.25 2.06
CA VAL A 6 29.56 13.87 3.01
C VAL A 6 28.19 13.79 2.32
N PHE A 7 27.94 14.65 1.34
CA PHE A 7 26.70 14.63 0.56
C PHE A 7 26.55 13.37 -0.29
N VAL A 8 27.64 12.88 -0.89
CA VAL A 8 27.62 11.66 -1.73
C VAL A 8 27.33 10.43 -0.88
N ILE A 9 27.92 10.35 0.31
CA ILE A 9 27.69 9.23 1.24
C ILE A 9 26.25 9.23 1.74
N ALA A 10 25.70 10.41 2.12
CA ALA A 10 24.32 10.52 2.56
C ALA A 10 23.32 10.09 1.47
N LEU A 11 23.57 10.47 0.22
CA LEU A 11 22.73 10.08 -0.91
C LEU A 11 22.74 8.56 -1.14
N LEU A 12 23.91 7.92 -1.06
CA LEU A 12 24.04 6.46 -1.19
C LEU A 12 23.32 5.70 -0.08
N VAL A 13 23.36 6.21 1.16
CA VAL A 13 22.62 5.61 2.28
C VAL A 13 21.11 5.69 2.06
N ILE A 14 20.58 6.84 1.62
CA ILE A 14 19.15 7.01 1.35
C ILE A 14 18.68 6.09 0.20
N LEU A 15 19.46 6.02 -0.88
CA LEU A 15 19.16 5.11 -2.00
C LEU A 15 19.21 3.64 -1.56
N GLY A 16 20.18 3.26 -0.71
CA GLY A 16 20.28 1.92 -0.15
C GLY A 16 19.08 1.53 0.72
N LEU A 17 18.61 2.45 1.58
CA LEU A 17 17.46 2.18 2.45
C LEU A 17 16.15 1.99 1.68
N GLY A 18 15.91 2.81 0.64
CA GLY A 18 14.74 2.67 -0.22
C GLY A 18 14.73 1.33 -0.96
N TYR A 19 15.89 0.92 -1.51
CA TYR A 19 16.02 -0.35 -2.22
C TYR A 19 15.75 -1.56 -1.31
N VAL A 20 16.28 -1.55 -0.08
CA VAL A 20 16.06 -2.63 0.89
C VAL A 20 14.57 -2.75 1.26
N SER A 21 13.88 -1.63 1.47
CA SER A 21 12.45 -1.65 1.78
C SER A 21 11.64 -2.24 0.63
N TRP A 22 11.97 -1.87 -0.61
CA TRP A 22 11.29 -2.40 -1.79
C TRP A 22 11.52 -3.90 -1.96
N GLN A 23 12.76 -4.36 -1.82
CA GLN A 23 13.11 -5.78 -1.92
C GLN A 23 12.38 -6.63 -0.87
N ARG A 24 12.22 -6.12 0.36
CA ARG A 24 11.46 -6.81 1.42
C ARG A 24 9.99 -6.97 1.07
N SER A 25 9.34 -5.91 0.57
CA SER A 25 7.93 -6.01 0.14
C SER A 25 7.73 -7.04 -0.97
N GLU A 26 8.64 -7.11 -1.94
CA GLU A 26 8.58 -8.13 -3.00
C GLU A 26 8.73 -9.56 -2.45
N GLN A 27 9.63 -9.77 -1.48
CA GLN A 27 9.73 -11.06 -0.78
C GLN A 27 8.44 -11.42 -0.04
N GLN A 28 7.76 -10.44 0.55
CA GLN A 28 6.47 -10.67 1.20
C GLN A 28 5.37 -11.04 0.20
N LYS A 29 5.37 -10.49 -1.01
CA LYS A 29 4.43 -10.91 -2.08
C LYS A 29 4.67 -12.36 -2.49
N VAL A 30 5.94 -12.76 -2.65
CA VAL A 30 6.28 -14.15 -2.97
C VAL A 30 5.83 -15.09 -1.86
N THR A 31 6.04 -14.70 -0.59
CA THR A 31 5.58 -15.49 0.57
C THR A 31 4.05 -15.60 0.57
N LEU A 32 3.35 -14.48 0.40
CA LEU A 32 1.89 -14.43 0.29
C LEU A 32 1.37 -15.35 -0.83
N GLN A 33 2.03 -15.38 -1.99
CA GLN A 33 1.68 -16.27 -3.09
C GLN A 33 1.92 -17.75 -2.76
N ASN A 34 3.04 -18.06 -2.11
CA ASN A 34 3.34 -19.41 -1.64
C ASN A 34 2.32 -19.88 -0.58
N ASP A 35 1.75 -18.96 0.18
CA ASP A 35 0.67 -19.20 1.15
C ASP A 35 -0.73 -19.28 0.50
N GLY A 36 -0.77 -19.47 -0.82
CA GLY A 36 -1.98 -19.75 -1.59
C GLY A 36 -2.78 -18.52 -2.02
N PHE A 37 -2.20 -17.32 -1.95
CA PHE A 37 -2.85 -16.11 -2.47
C PHE A 37 -2.53 -15.92 -3.97
N THR A 38 -3.56 -15.84 -4.80
CA THR A 38 -3.40 -15.60 -6.23
C THR A 38 -3.45 -14.11 -6.51
N LEU A 39 -2.29 -13.49 -6.73
CA LEU A 39 -2.19 -12.07 -7.06
C LEU A 39 -2.88 -11.77 -8.40
N SER A 40 -4.14 -11.35 -8.33
CA SER A 40 -4.98 -11.04 -9.49
C SER A 40 -4.77 -9.59 -9.93
N GLN A 41 -4.73 -8.66 -8.96
CA GLN A 41 -4.48 -7.25 -9.20
C GLN A 41 -3.66 -6.61 -8.08
N SER A 42 -2.86 -5.61 -8.43
CA SER A 42 -2.26 -4.67 -7.48
C SER A 42 -2.86 -3.28 -7.67
N LEU A 43 -3.30 -2.69 -6.57
CA LEU A 43 -3.88 -1.34 -6.52
C LEU A 43 -2.86 -0.29 -6.03
N GLY A 44 -1.63 -0.72 -5.73
CA GLY A 44 -0.53 0.16 -5.30
C GLY A 44 -0.66 0.67 -3.87
N GLY A 45 0.04 1.77 -3.60
CA GLY A 45 0.10 2.40 -2.28
C GLY A 45 1.17 1.82 -1.36
N THR A 46 1.25 2.34 -0.13
CA THR A 46 2.18 1.87 0.90
C THR A 46 1.49 1.84 2.27
N PRO A 47 1.26 0.65 2.87
CA PRO A 47 1.51 -0.70 2.32
C PRO A 47 0.71 -0.96 1.03
N GLU A 48 1.20 -1.84 0.17
CA GLU A 48 0.58 -2.11 -1.14
C GLU A 48 -0.70 -2.93 -0.98
N LEU A 49 -1.79 -2.48 -1.59
CA LEU A 49 -3.05 -3.20 -1.62
C LEU A 49 -3.09 -4.15 -2.82
N VAL A 50 -3.20 -5.44 -2.54
CA VAL A 50 -3.28 -6.50 -3.55
C VAL A 50 -4.57 -7.31 -3.40
N ILE A 51 -5.05 -7.84 -4.52
CA ILE A 51 -6.34 -8.49 -4.63
C ILE A 51 -6.19 -9.90 -5.20
N ASP A 52 -6.90 -10.85 -4.59
CA ASP A 52 -7.18 -12.18 -5.13
C ASP A 52 -8.69 -12.27 -5.40
N THR A 53 -9.07 -12.16 -6.67
CA THR A 53 -10.49 -12.18 -7.06
C THR A 53 -11.06 -13.60 -7.04
N GLN A 54 -10.22 -14.63 -7.16
CA GLN A 54 -10.66 -16.03 -7.16
C GLN A 54 -11.01 -16.49 -5.76
N ALA A 55 -10.16 -16.16 -4.77
CA ALA A 55 -10.39 -16.48 -3.37
C ALA A 55 -11.29 -15.45 -2.65
N ARG A 56 -11.69 -14.37 -3.31
CA ARG A 56 -12.44 -13.23 -2.74
C ARG A 56 -11.73 -12.63 -1.52
N GLN A 57 -10.43 -12.39 -1.67
CA GLN A 57 -9.54 -11.91 -0.61
C GLN A 57 -8.69 -10.73 -1.05
N MET A 58 -8.32 -9.92 -0.08
CA MET A 58 -7.38 -8.81 -0.24
C MET A 58 -6.22 -9.00 0.72
N ALA A 59 -5.10 -8.38 0.41
CA ALA A 59 -4.01 -8.26 1.37
C ALA A 59 -3.35 -6.88 1.30
N LEU A 60 -2.83 -6.44 2.44
CA LEU A 60 -1.90 -5.32 2.52
C LEU A 60 -0.50 -5.88 2.67
N VAL A 61 0.40 -5.51 1.77
CA VAL A 61 1.77 -6.00 1.74
C VAL A 61 2.73 -4.84 2.02
N GLY A 62 3.47 -4.95 3.11
CA GLY A 62 4.50 -3.99 3.49
C GLY A 62 5.86 -4.66 3.66
N PRO A 63 6.90 -3.89 3.98
CA PRO A 63 8.24 -4.42 4.21
C PRO A 63 8.34 -5.30 5.46
N ASP A 64 7.41 -5.13 6.41
CA ASP A 64 7.40 -5.83 7.71
C ASP A 64 6.53 -7.10 7.69
N GLY A 65 5.82 -7.36 6.59
CA GLY A 65 4.90 -8.50 6.48
C GLY A 65 3.69 -8.19 5.61
N TYR A 66 2.73 -9.11 5.61
CA TYR A 66 1.44 -8.92 4.96
C TYR A 66 0.28 -9.23 5.90
N GLU A 67 -0.88 -8.61 5.66
CA GLU A 67 -2.14 -8.90 6.37
C GLU A 67 -3.22 -9.24 5.34
N ARG A 68 -3.84 -10.43 5.47
CA ARG A 68 -4.94 -10.89 4.61
C ARG A 68 -6.29 -10.60 5.27
N PHE A 69 -7.29 -10.29 4.46
CA PHE A 69 -8.68 -10.13 4.88
C PHE A 69 -9.62 -10.54 3.75
N GLY A 70 -10.76 -11.11 4.12
CA GLY A 70 -11.80 -11.49 3.15
C GLY A 70 -12.53 -10.26 2.61
N PHE A 71 -13.15 -10.39 1.44
CA PHE A 71 -14.07 -9.37 0.95
C PHE A 71 -15.25 -9.19 1.93
N ASP A 72 -15.66 -10.25 2.62
CA ASP A 72 -16.73 -10.19 3.63
C ASP A 72 -16.35 -9.37 4.88
N ASP A 73 -15.05 -9.18 5.11
CA ASP A 73 -14.55 -8.29 6.17
C ASP A 73 -14.61 -6.82 5.76
N TYR A 74 -14.73 -6.51 4.48
CA TYR A 74 -14.77 -5.12 4.01
C TYR A 74 -16.08 -4.44 4.43
N ARG A 75 -15.96 -3.20 4.91
CA ARG A 75 -17.09 -2.35 5.31
C ARG A 75 -17.15 -1.03 4.56
N GLY A 76 -16.03 -0.61 3.95
CA GLY A 76 -15.96 0.62 3.17
C GLY A 76 -14.53 1.13 3.07
N ALA A 77 -14.33 2.13 2.23
CA ALA A 77 -13.06 2.81 2.08
C ALA A 77 -13.30 4.28 1.77
N ASN A 78 -12.49 5.16 2.35
CA ASN A 78 -12.57 6.60 2.13
C ASN A 78 -11.19 7.18 1.88
N ILE A 79 -11.11 8.16 0.97
CA ILE A 79 -9.90 8.96 0.78
C ILE A 79 -9.89 10.04 1.85
N ILE A 80 -8.81 10.07 2.62
CA ILE A 80 -8.51 11.11 3.59
C ILE A 80 -7.31 11.88 3.06
N SER A 81 -7.51 13.19 2.88
CA SER A 81 -6.42 14.14 2.63
C SER A 81 -6.18 14.93 3.91
N LYS A 82 -4.95 14.90 4.42
CA LYS A 82 -4.54 15.80 5.51
C LYS A 82 -3.45 16.71 4.99
N GLU A 83 -3.72 18.01 5.02
CA GLU A 83 -2.71 19.03 4.81
C GLU A 83 -1.80 19.04 6.04
N LEU A 84 -0.51 18.72 5.83
CA LEU A 84 0.49 18.68 6.89
C LEU A 84 1.25 20.01 6.96
N ARG A 85 1.45 20.67 5.81
CA ARG A 85 2.09 21.99 5.59
C ARG A 85 1.60 22.59 4.27
N GLU A 86 1.89 23.88 4.01
CA GLU A 86 1.51 24.63 2.78
C GLU A 86 1.85 23.93 1.44
N THR A 87 2.74 22.94 1.44
CA THR A 87 3.16 22.18 0.24
C THR A 87 3.09 20.66 0.40
N GLU A 88 2.68 20.15 1.56
CA GLU A 88 2.70 18.72 1.86
C GLU A 88 1.29 18.23 2.22
N VAL A 89 0.68 17.51 1.27
CA VAL A 89 -0.62 16.86 1.45
C VAL A 89 -0.41 15.35 1.52
N ASN A 90 -0.89 14.73 2.61
CA ASN A 90 -0.88 13.29 2.76
C ASN A 90 -2.19 12.71 2.24
N TYR A 91 -2.14 11.99 1.11
CA TYR A 91 -3.27 11.27 0.56
C TYR A 91 -3.23 9.81 1.03
N ARG A 92 -4.29 9.39 1.72
CA ARG A 92 -4.42 8.00 2.17
C ARG A 92 -5.83 7.47 1.94
N ILE A 93 -5.94 6.20 1.59
CA ILE A 93 -7.19 5.46 1.68
C ILE A 93 -7.26 4.83 3.07
N GLU A 94 -8.34 5.07 3.80
CA GLU A 94 -8.67 4.34 5.02
C GLU A 94 -9.68 3.24 4.69
N LEU A 95 -9.20 1.99 4.71
CA LEU A 95 -10.03 0.80 4.63
C LEU A 95 -10.68 0.55 5.99
N SER A 96 -12.01 0.50 6.01
CA SER A 96 -12.81 0.07 7.15
C SER A 96 -13.10 -1.42 7.01
N LEU A 97 -12.65 -2.20 8.00
CA LEU A 97 -12.82 -3.65 8.05
C LEU A 97 -13.74 -4.04 9.22
N SER A 98 -14.13 -5.32 9.24
CA SER A 98 -14.87 -5.93 10.32
C SER A 98 -14.14 -5.73 11.67
N GLN A 99 -14.91 -5.78 12.75
CA GLN A 99 -14.39 -5.57 14.12
C GLN A 99 -13.75 -4.19 14.33
N GLN A 100 -14.25 -3.15 13.64
CA GLN A 100 -13.78 -1.77 13.77
C GLN A 100 -12.29 -1.59 13.48
N ARG A 101 -11.67 -2.48 12.69
CA ARG A 101 -10.29 -2.33 12.27
C ARG A 101 -10.22 -1.35 11.11
N THR A 102 -9.35 -0.36 11.22
CA THR A 102 -9.02 0.55 10.11
C THR A 102 -7.59 0.31 9.65
N ARG A 103 -7.36 0.35 8.33
CA ARG A 103 -6.03 0.30 7.73
C ARG A 103 -5.84 1.45 6.76
N ALA A 104 -4.71 2.14 6.90
CA ALA A 104 -4.37 3.26 6.06
C ALA A 104 -3.38 2.83 4.98
N ILE A 105 -3.67 3.18 3.73
CA ILE A 105 -2.81 2.98 2.56
C ILE A 105 -2.41 4.36 2.05
N ARG A 106 -1.13 4.69 2.06
CA ARG A 106 -0.64 5.99 1.58
C ARG A 106 -0.40 5.97 0.07
N PHE A 107 -0.67 7.10 -0.57
CA PHE A 107 -0.42 7.33 -1.99
C PHE A 107 0.35 8.63 -2.18
N SER A 108 1.08 8.72 -3.29
CA SER A 108 1.89 9.91 -3.59
C SER A 108 1.01 11.07 -4.05
N THR A 109 -0.14 10.77 -4.66
CA THR A 109 -1.07 11.76 -5.20
C THR A 109 -2.53 11.38 -4.93
N GLU A 110 -3.42 12.38 -4.94
CA GLU A 110 -4.86 12.15 -4.84
C GLU A 110 -5.38 11.25 -5.96
N TRP A 111 -4.86 11.44 -7.18
CA TRP A 111 -5.30 10.72 -8.36
C TRP A 111 -4.98 9.22 -8.27
N GLU A 112 -3.81 8.86 -7.73
CA GLU A 112 -3.47 7.46 -7.45
C GLU A 112 -4.44 6.86 -6.42
N ALA A 113 -4.71 7.58 -5.32
CA ALA A 113 -5.66 7.14 -4.31
C ALA A 113 -7.07 6.97 -4.88
N ARG A 114 -7.53 7.92 -5.71
CA ARG A 114 -8.84 7.87 -6.36
C ARG A 114 -8.96 6.69 -7.31
N ARG A 115 -7.98 6.52 -8.20
CA ARG A 115 -7.95 5.37 -9.11
C ARG A 115 -7.96 4.04 -8.35
N ALA A 116 -7.19 3.93 -7.28
CA ALA A 116 -7.15 2.71 -6.47
C ALA A 116 -8.50 2.43 -5.81
N LEU A 117 -9.17 3.46 -5.28
CA LEU A 117 -10.51 3.34 -4.69
C LEU A 117 -11.59 2.97 -5.72
N ASP A 118 -11.54 3.57 -6.90
CA ASP A 118 -12.48 3.29 -7.99
C ASP A 118 -12.34 1.83 -8.43
N ARG A 119 -11.11 1.37 -8.69
CA ARG A 119 -10.84 -0.03 -9.01
C ARG A 119 -11.25 -1.00 -7.91
N LEU A 120 -10.99 -0.67 -6.66
CA LEU A 120 -11.42 -1.49 -5.52
C LEU A 120 -12.95 -1.65 -5.54
N SER A 121 -13.68 -0.55 -5.75
CA SER A 121 -15.14 -0.55 -5.82
C SER A 121 -15.66 -1.36 -7.00
N GLU A 122 -15.05 -1.21 -8.18
CA GLU A 122 -15.38 -2.01 -9.37
C GLU A 122 -15.22 -3.52 -9.10
N ILE A 123 -14.10 -3.92 -8.50
CA ILE A 123 -13.82 -5.32 -8.17
C ILE A 123 -14.85 -5.87 -7.18
N LEU A 124 -15.16 -5.12 -6.12
CA LEU A 124 -16.08 -5.56 -5.08
C LEU A 124 -17.54 -5.63 -5.56
N ASN A 125 -17.93 -4.78 -6.52
CA ASN A 125 -19.27 -4.77 -7.10
C ASN A 125 -19.46 -5.79 -8.23
N ALA A 126 -18.38 -6.27 -8.84
CA ALA A 126 -18.42 -7.27 -9.90
C ALA A 126 -18.61 -8.72 -9.38
N GLN A 127 -18.83 -8.89 -8.06
CA GLN A 127 -18.87 -10.18 -7.37
C GLN A 127 -20.28 -10.60 -6.98
#